data_AF-A0A835ZFJ4-F1
#
_entry.id   AF-A0A835ZFJ4-F1
#
_cell.length_a   1.000
_cell.length_b   1.000
_cell.length_c   1.000
_cell.angle_alpha   90.00
_cell.angle_beta   90.00
_cell.angle_gamma   90.00
#
_symmetry.space_group_name_H-M   'P 1'
#
loop_
_entity.id
_entity.type
_entity.pdbx_description
1 polymer ?
#
loop_
_entity_poly.entity_id
_entity_poly.type
_entity_poly.pdbx_seq_one_letter_code
_entity_poly.pdbx_strand_id
1 'polypeptide(L)'
;MDVLKTFAFGDARYDVHVVMRDGKPTFKASDVGKVLKLTNFRMSMEGFNEKERVVSSTSTLGGTQQATYLTERGMYKLLMRSRKPEAAPFQEWLCDVIDAINNTGQYVLDDEIEKMKQDAVAEATATTEATLKLKYESCQDSVRHDTMIVAFEGKDVVYVAKIIGVGDKTIIKIGSSNDVRRRSVEQRNKYKGGDFYVIQCYECDPTLDAKEKVKQMVLMERILQKHRDIKKLQHTGDIVGDARSTEAFMVTDDELQRVLHIARYYHRNQYCRKIDNPVEKRLKTIESNIDSSEPEDMDEDTNVASSSLEISSRALKVQQYSEESRGRRVQQYSTDGHTWIKTYNCMSDMLRDESLGVVSRFGVNSAITDHVAYIGHRWNYIDRECDPEMFVNIGETQPKVEVSVGALARLDAHEEKIDKAYCSRRDIADELGMASTGGRLYANIKAGLLVRGRKYIPLSKCTKEMIDEFVNSGGEIPHTRQNRMTDHRFIKIDPATGDVVATYNSLSEVTTKYRISYSTLYKAIDGGLQERGHLWKFQ
;
A
#
# COMPACT_ATOMS: atom_id res chain seq x y z
N MET A 1 -50.80 -1.15 15.27
CA MET A 1 -51.52 -0.66 14.09
C MET A 1 -51.60 0.85 14.18
N ASP A 2 -50.78 1.54 13.39
CA ASP A 2 -50.54 2.99 13.49
C ASP A 2 -51.77 3.86 13.29
N VAL A 3 -52.85 3.31 12.72
CA VAL A 3 -54.19 3.90 12.74
C VAL A 3 -54.61 4.36 14.14
N LEU A 4 -54.24 3.62 15.19
CA LEU A 4 -54.53 3.99 16.58
C LEU A 4 -53.59 5.09 17.11
N LYS A 5 -52.35 5.18 16.62
CA LYS A 5 -51.45 6.30 16.94
C LYS A 5 -51.92 7.61 16.29
N THR A 6 -52.62 7.54 15.15
CA THR A 6 -53.18 8.73 14.46
C THR A 6 -54.35 9.37 15.20
N PHE A 7 -54.89 8.73 16.23
CA PHE A 7 -55.96 9.28 17.07
C PHE A 7 -55.48 10.00 18.34
N ALA A 8 -54.17 10.28 18.46
CA ALA A 8 -53.64 11.14 19.52
C ALA A 8 -53.78 12.62 19.12
N PHE A 9 -54.77 13.32 19.69
CA PHE A 9 -55.04 14.74 19.40
C PHE A 9 -54.55 15.63 20.56
N GLY A 10 -53.31 16.10 20.50
CA GLY A 10 -52.72 16.87 21.60
C GLY A 10 -52.77 16.10 22.92
N ASP A 11 -53.27 16.71 24.00
CA ASP A 11 -53.44 16.07 25.31
C ASP A 11 -54.72 15.21 25.45
N ALA A 12 -55.59 15.17 24.43
CA ALA A 12 -56.83 14.41 24.48
C ALA A 12 -56.60 12.95 24.06
N ARG A 13 -56.79 12.02 25.02
CA ARG A 13 -56.78 10.57 24.77
C ARG A 13 -58.20 10.08 24.48
N TYR A 14 -58.38 9.44 23.33
CA TYR A 14 -59.63 8.80 22.97
C TYR A 14 -59.47 7.28 22.94
N ASP A 15 -60.26 6.57 23.76
CA ASP A 15 -60.28 5.11 23.75
C ASP A 15 -61.17 4.61 22.60
N VAL A 16 -60.54 4.00 21.59
CA VAL A 16 -61.23 3.35 20.47
C VAL A 16 -61.20 1.84 20.67
N HIS A 17 -62.38 1.23 20.85
CA HIS A 17 -62.45 -0.23 20.97
C HIS A 17 -62.16 -0.89 19.62
N VAL A 18 -61.16 -1.78 19.61
CA VAL A 18 -60.75 -2.55 18.43
C VAL A 18 -61.00 -4.03 18.65
N VAL A 19 -61.60 -4.68 17.65
CA VAL A 19 -61.83 -6.13 17.62
C VAL A 19 -61.14 -6.71 16.39
N MET A 20 -60.37 -7.77 16.57
CA MET A 20 -59.74 -8.50 15.47
C MET A 20 -60.76 -9.47 14.85
N ARG A 21 -61.01 -9.33 13.54
CA ARG A 21 -61.87 -10.22 12.75
C ARG A 21 -61.10 -10.69 11.52
N ASP A 22 -60.97 -12.00 11.35
CA ASP A 22 -60.23 -12.61 10.23
C ASP A 22 -58.81 -12.05 10.06
N GLY A 23 -58.12 -11.80 11.17
CA GLY A 23 -56.77 -11.20 11.20
C GLY A 23 -56.73 -9.70 10.89
N LYS A 24 -57.88 -9.03 10.69
CA LYS A 24 -57.98 -7.60 10.38
C LYS A 24 -58.63 -6.84 11.53
N PRO A 25 -58.19 -5.60 11.84
CA PRO A 25 -58.85 -4.80 12.86
C PRO A 25 -60.22 -4.31 12.39
N THR A 26 -61.12 -4.17 13.35
CA THR A 26 -62.37 -3.45 13.18
C THR A 26 -62.56 -2.50 14.36
N PHE A 27 -63.02 -1.28 14.09
CA PHE A 27 -63.06 -0.17 15.03
C PHE A 27 -64.50 0.15 15.39
N LYS A 28 -64.83 0.24 16.69
CA LYS A 28 -66.19 0.52 17.11
C LYS A 28 -66.62 1.90 16.61
N ALA A 29 -67.67 1.93 15.78
CA ALA A 29 -68.07 3.14 15.06
C ALA A 29 -68.48 4.28 16.00
N SER A 30 -69.04 3.96 17.16
CA SER A 30 -69.40 4.97 18.16
C SER A 30 -68.19 5.72 18.71
N ASP A 31 -67.05 5.06 18.83
CA ASP A 31 -65.86 5.64 19.44
C ASP A 31 -65.17 6.53 18.41
N VAL A 32 -65.03 6.06 17.17
CA VAL A 32 -64.57 6.87 16.03
C VAL A 32 -65.45 8.12 15.85
N GLY A 33 -66.77 7.99 16.00
CA GLY A 33 -67.69 9.12 15.97
C GLY A 33 -67.47 10.15 17.08
N LYS A 34 -67.07 9.71 18.29
CA LYS A 34 -66.71 10.62 19.40
C LYS A 34 -65.40 11.35 19.11
N VAL A 35 -64.41 10.64 18.58
CA VAL A 35 -63.12 11.22 18.16
C VAL A 35 -63.35 12.36 17.17
N LEU A 36 -64.18 12.12 16.16
CA LEU A 36 -64.53 13.12 15.13
C LEU A 36 -65.59 14.13 15.57
N LYS A 37 -66.01 14.11 16.84
CA LYS A 37 -67.07 14.97 17.40
C LYS A 37 -68.31 15.05 16.49
N LEU A 38 -68.76 13.90 16.01
CA LEU A 38 -69.93 13.77 15.15
C LEU A 38 -71.21 13.70 16.00
N THR A 39 -72.10 14.67 15.83
CA THR A 39 -73.39 14.71 16.53
C THR A 39 -74.32 13.56 16.10
N ASN A 40 -74.26 13.18 14.82
CA ASN A 40 -75.00 12.03 14.28
C ASN A 40 -74.09 11.15 13.42
N PHE A 41 -73.34 10.26 14.09
CA PHE A 41 -72.41 9.37 13.41
C PHE A 41 -73.11 8.34 12.49
N ARG A 42 -74.38 7.97 12.78
CA ARG A 42 -75.15 7.04 11.94
C ARG A 42 -75.38 7.60 10.53
N MET A 43 -75.72 8.88 10.43
CA MET A 43 -75.88 9.58 9.15
C MET A 43 -74.56 9.68 8.37
N SER A 44 -73.44 9.85 9.08
CA SER A 44 -72.11 9.93 8.45
C SER A 44 -71.66 8.59 7.80
N MET A 45 -72.32 7.49 8.17
CA MET A 45 -72.10 6.16 7.61
C MET A 45 -73.23 5.71 6.66
N GLU A 46 -74.10 6.63 6.25
CA GLU A 46 -75.15 6.33 5.28
C GLU A 46 -74.52 5.95 3.92
N GLY A 47 -74.98 4.84 3.34
CA GLY A 47 -74.42 4.27 2.12
C GLY A 47 -73.13 3.44 2.31
N PHE A 48 -72.72 3.14 3.54
CA PHE A 48 -71.61 2.20 3.79
C PHE A 48 -72.08 0.77 3.52
N ASN A 49 -71.25 0.00 2.82
CA ASN A 49 -71.53 -1.41 2.51
C ASN A 49 -70.87 -2.36 3.53
N GLU A 50 -71.09 -3.66 3.34
CA GLU A 50 -70.56 -4.72 4.22
C GLU A 50 -69.02 -4.79 4.28
N LYS A 51 -68.33 -4.25 3.27
CA LYS A 51 -66.85 -4.17 3.25
C LYS A 51 -66.33 -3.00 4.10
N GLU A 52 -67.19 -2.05 4.44
CA GLU A 52 -66.86 -0.81 5.15
C GLU A 52 -67.41 -0.83 6.59
N ARG A 53 -68.55 -1.51 6.80
CA ARG A 53 -69.24 -1.56 8.09
C ARG A 53 -69.73 -2.96 8.38
N VAL A 54 -69.49 -3.42 9.60
CA VAL A 54 -69.95 -4.71 10.09
C VAL A 54 -70.68 -4.56 11.42
N VAL A 55 -71.53 -5.53 11.75
CA VAL A 55 -72.15 -5.64 13.08
C VAL A 55 -71.45 -6.76 13.83
N SER A 56 -71.15 -6.51 15.10
CA SER A 56 -70.51 -7.48 15.99
C SER A 56 -71.08 -7.37 17.40
N SER A 57 -71.07 -8.48 18.14
CA SER A 57 -71.49 -8.51 19.53
C SER A 57 -70.43 -7.87 20.43
N THR A 58 -70.85 -6.92 21.26
CA THR A 58 -70.02 -6.20 22.23
C THR A 58 -70.59 -6.43 23.62
N SER A 59 -69.73 -6.78 24.57
CA SER A 59 -70.13 -6.85 25.98
C SER A 59 -70.28 -5.42 26.53
N THR A 60 -71.43 -5.15 27.15
CA THR A 60 -71.72 -3.89 27.83
C THR A 60 -72.15 -4.15 29.27
N LEU A 61 -72.25 -3.11 30.09
CA LEU A 61 -72.76 -3.22 31.46
C LEU A 61 -74.18 -3.81 31.53
N GLY A 62 -74.96 -3.72 30.44
CA GLY A 62 -76.29 -4.33 30.31
C GLY A 62 -76.32 -5.68 29.58
N GLY A 63 -75.18 -6.34 29.43
CA GLY A 63 -75.04 -7.62 28.71
C GLY A 63 -74.54 -7.48 27.26
N THR A 64 -74.60 -8.59 26.51
CA THR A 64 -74.14 -8.65 25.12
C THR A 64 -75.09 -7.91 24.19
N GLN A 65 -74.62 -6.86 23.53
CA GLN A 65 -75.38 -6.05 22.59
C GLN A 65 -74.74 -6.07 21.20
N GLN A 66 -75.54 -5.89 20.15
CA GLN A 66 -75.00 -5.74 18.79
C GLN A 66 -74.57 -4.29 18.57
N ALA A 67 -73.30 -4.09 18.23
CA ALA A 67 -72.74 -2.77 17.92
C ALA A 67 -72.17 -2.74 16.50
N THR A 68 -72.14 -1.54 15.94
CA THR A 68 -71.57 -1.27 14.62
C THR A 68 -70.06 -1.04 14.75
N TYR A 69 -69.30 -1.74 13.91
CA TYR A 69 -67.87 -1.59 13.74
C TYR A 69 -67.55 -1.18 12.30
N LEU A 70 -66.47 -0.42 12.12
CA LEU A 70 -65.91 -0.04 10.84
C LEU A 70 -64.71 -0.93 10.55
N THR A 71 -64.59 -1.41 9.32
CA THR A 71 -63.33 -1.96 8.83
C THR A 71 -62.32 -0.83 8.62
N GLU A 72 -61.04 -1.13 8.41
CA GLU A 72 -60.04 -0.10 8.01
C GLU A 72 -60.52 0.73 6.83
N ARG A 73 -61.07 0.07 5.81
CA ARG A 73 -61.64 0.72 4.62
C ARG A 73 -62.78 1.68 4.98
N GLY A 74 -63.71 1.25 5.84
CA GLY A 74 -64.80 2.11 6.28
C GLY A 74 -64.31 3.28 7.13
N MET A 75 -63.30 3.06 7.97
CA MET A 75 -62.70 4.09 8.79
C MET A 75 -61.99 5.15 7.92
N TYR A 76 -61.17 4.74 6.96
CA TYR A 76 -60.53 5.64 6.01
C TYR A 76 -61.55 6.43 5.21
N LYS A 77 -62.59 5.77 4.70
CA LYS A 77 -63.68 6.44 3.98
C LYS A 77 -64.39 7.49 4.86
N LEU A 78 -64.61 7.19 6.13
CA LEU A 78 -65.22 8.13 7.07
C LEU A 78 -64.30 9.34 7.33
N LEU A 79 -63.01 9.10 7.58
CA LEU A 79 -62.01 10.15 7.84
C LEU A 79 -61.81 11.04 6.61
N MET A 80 -61.68 10.46 5.42
CA MET A 80 -61.50 11.22 4.18
C MET A 80 -62.74 12.04 3.79
N ARG A 81 -63.95 11.61 4.16
CA ARG A 81 -65.19 12.38 3.91
C ARG A 81 -65.48 13.44 4.97
N SER A 82 -64.82 13.39 6.11
CA SER A 82 -65.09 14.27 7.23
C SER A 82 -64.57 15.68 6.98
N ARG A 83 -65.38 16.69 7.29
CA ARG A 83 -65.00 18.11 7.27
C ARG A 83 -64.58 18.63 8.66
N LYS A 84 -64.43 17.73 9.63
CA LYS A 84 -64.06 18.06 11.00
C LYS A 84 -62.55 18.27 11.10
N PRO A 85 -62.07 19.25 11.88
CA PRO A 85 -60.63 19.50 12.02
C PRO A 85 -59.89 18.28 12.59
N GLU A 86 -60.56 17.44 13.37
CA GLU A 86 -60.02 16.18 13.88
C GLU A 86 -59.69 15.15 12.77
N ALA A 87 -60.19 15.32 11.54
CA ALA A 87 -59.84 14.44 10.43
C ALA A 87 -58.66 14.95 9.59
N ALA A 88 -58.30 16.24 9.69
CA ALA A 88 -57.28 16.86 8.84
C ALA A 88 -55.88 16.22 8.98
N PRO A 89 -55.37 15.91 10.20
CA PRO A 89 -54.04 15.31 10.34
C PRO A 89 -53.93 13.94 9.65
N PHE A 90 -54.99 13.14 9.69
CA PHE A 90 -55.04 11.87 8.98
C PHE A 90 -55.05 12.06 7.46
N GLN A 91 -55.79 13.05 6.96
CA GLN A 91 -55.85 13.35 5.53
C GLN A 91 -54.49 13.81 4.99
N GLU A 92 -53.80 14.70 5.72
CA GLU A 92 -52.45 15.17 5.39
C GLU A 92 -51.44 14.03 5.42
N TRP A 93 -51.41 13.26 6.51
CA TRP A 93 -50.53 12.09 6.61
C TRP A 93 -50.73 11.08 5.46
N LEU A 94 -51.97 10.83 5.06
CA LEU A 94 -52.25 9.92 3.95
C LEU A 94 -51.74 10.48 2.61
N CYS A 95 -51.84 11.80 2.39
CA CYS A 95 -51.24 12.45 1.23
C CYS A 95 -49.73 12.26 1.21
N ASP A 96 -49.03 12.49 2.32
CA ASP A 96 -47.59 12.30 2.43
C ASP A 96 -47.17 10.85 2.15
N VAL A 97 -47.94 9.87 2.64
CA VAL A 97 -47.73 8.45 2.36
C VAL A 97 -47.88 8.16 0.86
N ILE A 98 -48.92 8.68 0.21
CA ILE A 98 -49.17 8.46 -1.22
C ILE A 98 -48.07 9.12 -2.05
N ASP A 99 -47.66 10.34 -1.70
CA ASP A 99 -46.61 11.06 -2.41
C ASP A 99 -45.25 10.37 -2.25
N ALA A 100 -44.93 9.86 -1.06
CA ALA A 100 -43.75 9.03 -0.85
C ALA A 100 -43.78 7.78 -1.73
N ILE A 101 -44.88 7.01 -1.73
CA ILE A 101 -45.02 5.80 -2.57
C ILE A 101 -44.88 6.14 -4.06
N ASN A 102 -45.46 7.25 -4.51
CA ASN A 102 -45.36 7.67 -5.92
C ASN A 102 -43.92 8.01 -6.32
N ASN A 103 -43.14 8.62 -5.42
CA ASN A 103 -41.78 9.06 -5.71
C ASN A 103 -40.73 7.94 -5.56
N THR A 104 -40.84 7.09 -4.54
CA THR A 104 -39.82 6.09 -4.19
C THR A 104 -40.25 4.65 -4.47
N GLY A 105 -41.53 4.42 -4.81
CA GLY A 105 -42.11 3.10 -4.99
C GLY A 105 -42.46 2.36 -3.69
N GLN A 106 -42.14 2.95 -2.52
CA GLN A 106 -42.40 2.35 -1.21
C GLN A 106 -42.51 3.41 -0.10
N TYR A 107 -43.36 3.19 0.89
CA TYR A 107 -43.36 3.98 2.12
C TYR A 107 -42.58 3.20 3.19
N VAL A 108 -41.44 3.73 3.62
CA VAL A 108 -40.59 3.14 4.68
C VAL A 108 -40.79 3.96 5.94
N LEU A 109 -41.01 3.28 7.06
CA LEU A 109 -41.20 3.93 8.36
C LEU A 109 -39.87 4.48 8.88
N ASP A 110 -39.92 5.60 9.60
CA ASP A 110 -38.72 6.24 10.17
C ASP A 110 -37.91 5.28 11.07
N ASP A 111 -38.59 4.46 11.90
CA ASP A 111 -37.96 3.43 12.73
C ASP A 111 -37.19 2.38 11.89
N GLU A 112 -37.69 2.08 10.68
CA GLU A 112 -37.10 1.11 9.76
C GLU A 112 -35.94 1.75 8.98
N ILE A 113 -36.03 3.05 8.68
CA ILE A 113 -34.92 3.85 8.15
C ILE A 113 -33.78 3.94 9.18
N GLU A 114 -34.10 4.18 10.45
CA GLU A 114 -33.09 4.23 11.53
C GLU A 114 -32.40 2.88 11.71
N LYS A 115 -33.16 1.78 11.67
CA LYS A 115 -32.60 0.42 11.75
C LYS A 115 -31.70 0.12 10.54
N MET A 116 -32.12 0.46 9.33
CA MET A 116 -31.30 0.31 8.11
C MET A 116 -30.00 1.13 8.19
N LYS A 117 -30.05 2.33 8.76
CA LYS A 117 -28.84 3.15 8.99
C LYS A 117 -27.91 2.50 10.02
N GLN A 118 -28.43 1.95 11.11
CA GLN A 118 -27.64 1.27 12.13
C GLN A 118 -26.95 0.02 11.58
N ASP A 119 -27.67 -0.80 10.82
CA ASP A 119 -27.13 -2.02 10.20
C ASP A 119 -26.03 -1.68 9.18
N ALA A 120 -26.22 -0.63 8.37
CA ALA A 120 -25.22 -0.16 7.41
C ALA A 120 -23.96 0.41 8.09
N VAL A 121 -24.11 1.09 9.23
CA VAL A 121 -22.98 1.58 10.03
C VAL A 121 -22.18 0.42 10.63
N ALA A 122 -22.85 -0.60 11.18
CA ALA A 122 -22.20 -1.77 11.75
C ALA A 122 -21.41 -2.61 10.71
N GLU A 123 -21.92 -2.73 9.49
CA GLU A 123 -21.22 -3.40 8.40
C GLU A 123 -19.99 -2.59 7.93
N ALA A 124 -20.13 -1.26 7.88
CA ALA A 124 -19.03 -0.36 7.54
C ALA A 124 -17.92 -0.39 8.60
N THR A 125 -18.25 -0.37 9.91
CA THR A 125 -17.26 -0.43 10.99
C THR A 125 -16.52 -1.76 10.99
N ALA A 126 -17.22 -2.90 10.89
CA ALA A 126 -16.60 -4.23 10.82
C ALA A 126 -15.63 -4.36 9.61
N THR A 127 -15.99 -3.79 8.46
CA THR A 127 -15.13 -3.80 7.26
C THR A 127 -13.89 -2.92 7.46
N THR A 128 -14.03 -1.77 8.11
CA THR A 128 -12.89 -0.89 8.42
C THR A 128 -11.95 -1.52 9.45
N GLU A 129 -12.46 -2.17 10.48
CA GLU A 129 -11.67 -2.88 11.51
C GLU A 129 -10.87 -4.04 10.91
N ALA A 130 -11.49 -4.86 10.06
CA ALA A 130 -10.80 -5.94 9.36
C ALA A 130 -9.68 -5.41 8.44
N THR A 131 -9.93 -4.28 7.77
CA THR A 131 -8.93 -3.62 6.91
C THR A 131 -7.78 -3.02 7.73
N LEU A 132 -8.07 -2.43 8.89
CA LEU A 132 -7.07 -1.89 9.81
C LEU A 132 -6.18 -3.00 10.38
N LYS A 133 -6.77 -4.13 10.77
CA LYS A 133 -6.03 -5.31 11.26
C LYS A 133 -5.04 -5.84 10.23
N LEU A 134 -5.46 -6.01 8.98
CA LEU A 134 -4.58 -6.45 7.89
C LEU A 134 -3.42 -5.47 7.63
N LYS A 135 -3.68 -4.16 7.69
CA LYS A 135 -2.64 -3.13 7.55
C LYS A 135 -1.63 -3.18 8.71
N TYR A 136 -2.12 -3.35 9.93
CA TYR A 136 -1.27 -3.45 11.13
C TYR A 136 -0.36 -4.68 11.07
N GLU A 137 -0.90 -5.85 10.73
CA GLU A 137 -0.13 -7.10 10.55
C GLU A 137 0.94 -6.96 9.46
N SER A 138 0.60 -6.35 8.32
CA SER A 138 1.56 -6.07 7.25
C SER A 138 2.68 -5.12 7.70
N CYS A 139 2.35 -4.09 8.50
CA CYS A 139 3.34 -3.20 9.09
C CYS A 139 4.28 -3.93 10.04
N GLN A 140 3.75 -4.81 10.91
CA GLN A 140 4.58 -5.62 11.80
C GLN A 140 5.54 -6.54 11.03
N ASP A 141 5.06 -7.21 9.98
CA ASP A 141 5.89 -8.09 9.16
C ASP A 141 6.99 -7.31 8.42
N SER A 142 6.73 -6.07 7.99
CA SER A 142 7.75 -5.18 7.43
C SER A 142 8.83 -4.80 8.44
N VAL A 143 8.44 -4.45 9.67
CA VAL A 143 9.40 -4.12 10.74
C VAL A 143 10.25 -5.33 11.13
N ARG A 144 9.62 -6.51 11.26
CA ARG A 144 10.33 -7.78 11.51
C ARG A 144 11.31 -8.08 10.38
N HIS A 145 10.89 -7.91 9.13
CA HIS A 145 11.74 -8.08 7.96
C HIS A 145 13.00 -7.22 8.02
N ASP A 146 12.86 -5.91 8.18
CA ASP A 146 14.01 -5.01 8.22
C ASP A 146 14.94 -5.34 9.38
N THR A 147 14.38 -5.69 10.54
CA THR A 147 15.14 -6.12 11.72
C THR A 147 15.94 -7.38 11.44
N MET A 148 15.35 -8.39 10.80
CA MET A 148 16.03 -9.64 10.44
C MET A 148 17.13 -9.41 9.40
N ILE A 149 16.86 -8.58 8.38
CA ILE A 149 17.85 -8.26 7.34
C ILE A 149 19.08 -7.60 7.95
N VAL A 150 18.90 -6.61 8.83
CA VAL A 150 20.02 -5.90 9.46
C VAL A 150 20.76 -6.78 10.46
N ALA A 151 20.05 -7.56 11.29
CA ALA A 151 20.69 -8.39 12.32
C ALA A 151 21.52 -9.55 11.74
N PHE A 152 21.18 -10.02 10.54
CA PHE A 152 21.81 -11.18 9.90
C PHE A 152 22.50 -10.84 8.56
N GLU A 153 22.85 -9.57 8.35
CA GLU A 153 23.55 -9.13 7.16
C GLU A 153 24.93 -9.82 7.03
N GLY A 154 25.18 -10.43 5.87
CA GLY A 154 26.43 -11.15 5.57
C GLY A 154 26.63 -12.46 6.35
N LYS A 155 25.59 -12.98 7.01
CA LYS A 155 25.66 -14.24 7.76
C LYS A 155 25.05 -15.41 6.99
N ASP A 156 25.60 -16.60 7.25
CA ASP A 156 25.05 -17.88 6.80
C ASP A 156 23.83 -18.24 7.65
N VAL A 157 22.64 -18.15 7.06
CA VAL A 157 21.37 -18.36 7.78
C VAL A 157 20.42 -19.29 7.05
N VAL A 158 19.59 -19.99 7.82
CA VAL A 158 18.32 -20.53 7.37
C VAL A 158 17.23 -19.56 7.78
N TYR A 159 16.35 -19.19 6.86
CA TYR A 159 15.28 -18.22 7.10
C TYR A 159 13.90 -18.81 6.84
N VAL A 160 12.91 -18.24 7.51
CA VAL A 160 11.49 -18.43 7.25
C VAL A 160 10.92 -17.08 6.85
N ALA A 161 10.31 -17.02 5.67
CA ALA A 161 9.74 -15.80 5.11
C ALA A 161 8.27 -15.99 4.74
N LYS A 162 7.43 -14.98 4.96
CA LYS A 162 6.06 -14.92 4.43
C LYS A 162 6.05 -14.38 3.01
N ILE A 163 5.21 -15.00 2.19
CA ILE A 163 4.75 -14.61 0.86
C ILE A 163 3.24 -14.39 1.01
N ILE A 164 2.67 -13.34 0.40
CA ILE A 164 1.27 -12.92 0.64
C ILE A 164 0.30 -14.12 0.64
N GLY A 165 -0.56 -14.14 1.66
CA GLY A 165 -1.64 -15.11 1.82
C GLY A 165 -2.87 -14.80 0.97
N VAL A 166 -3.63 -15.85 0.67
CA VAL A 166 -4.96 -15.76 0.04
C VAL A 166 -5.97 -16.14 1.12
N GLY A 167 -6.73 -15.18 1.62
CA GLY A 167 -7.69 -15.40 2.72
C GLY A 167 -7.02 -15.57 4.08
N ASP A 168 -7.40 -16.62 4.80
CA ASP A 168 -6.99 -17.00 6.15
C ASP A 168 -5.68 -17.81 6.20
N LYS A 169 -5.05 -18.06 5.05
CA LYS A 169 -3.81 -18.85 4.93
C LYS A 169 -2.71 -18.05 4.28
N THR A 170 -1.52 -18.16 4.85
CA THR A 170 -0.31 -17.49 4.36
C THR A 170 0.63 -18.49 3.72
N ILE A 171 1.26 -18.12 2.61
CA ILE A 171 2.32 -18.93 2.02
C ILE A 171 3.63 -18.55 2.69
N ILE A 172 4.35 -19.51 3.23
CA ILE A 172 5.69 -19.29 3.77
C ILE A 172 6.72 -20.01 2.92
N LYS A 173 7.93 -19.45 2.91
CA LYS A 173 9.11 -20.03 2.28
C LYS A 173 10.16 -20.31 3.33
N ILE A 174 10.68 -21.54 3.32
CA ILE A 174 11.82 -21.94 4.15
C ILE A 174 13.01 -22.15 3.23
N GLY A 175 14.05 -21.36 3.40
CA GLY A 175 15.24 -21.45 2.56
C GLY A 175 16.50 -21.04 3.32
N SER A 176 17.64 -21.24 2.69
CA SER A 176 18.93 -20.80 3.22
C SER A 176 19.58 -19.72 2.35
N SER A 177 20.45 -18.91 2.96
CA SER A 177 21.26 -17.90 2.27
C SER A 177 22.47 -17.46 3.11
N ASN A 178 23.56 -17.10 2.43
CA ASN A 178 24.73 -16.43 3.01
C ASN A 178 24.63 -14.89 2.96
N ASP A 179 23.58 -14.38 2.32
CA ASP A 179 23.28 -12.96 2.23
C ASP A 179 21.75 -12.81 2.15
N VAL A 180 21.13 -12.74 3.32
CA VAL A 180 19.67 -12.65 3.45
C VAL A 180 19.12 -11.36 2.82
N ARG A 181 19.91 -10.27 2.78
CA ARG A 181 19.53 -9.00 2.13
C ARG A 181 19.40 -9.23 0.63
N ARG A 182 20.44 -9.72 -0.02
CA ARG A 182 20.41 -10.00 -1.47
C ARG A 182 19.31 -11.01 -1.81
N ARG A 183 19.19 -12.09 -1.04
CA ARG A 183 18.18 -13.13 -1.24
C ARG A 183 16.76 -12.56 -1.14
N SER A 184 16.49 -11.67 -0.19
CA SER A 184 15.18 -11.05 -0.05
C SER A 184 14.77 -10.23 -1.28
N VAL A 185 15.70 -9.46 -1.85
CA VAL A 185 15.47 -8.67 -3.08
C VAL A 185 15.23 -9.58 -4.27
N GLU A 186 16.01 -10.66 -4.42
CA GLU A 186 15.82 -11.66 -5.47
C GLU A 186 14.43 -12.30 -5.40
N GLN A 187 14.00 -12.72 -4.21
CA GLN A 187 12.68 -13.33 -4.01
C GLN A 187 11.56 -12.31 -4.25
N ARG A 188 11.73 -11.08 -3.77
CA ARG A 188 10.78 -9.99 -4.00
C ARG A 188 10.54 -9.72 -5.49
N ASN A 189 11.60 -9.78 -6.29
CA ASN A 189 11.50 -9.62 -7.75
C ASN A 189 10.88 -10.84 -8.45
N LYS A 190 10.98 -12.03 -7.86
CA LYS A 190 10.43 -13.28 -8.41
C LYS A 190 8.91 -13.34 -8.29
N TYR A 191 8.37 -12.92 -7.14
CA TYR A 191 6.93 -12.89 -6.91
C TYR A 191 6.36 -11.56 -7.45
N LYS A 192 5.51 -11.61 -8.49
CA LYS A 192 4.98 -10.43 -9.24
C LYS A 192 4.11 -9.43 -8.43
N GLY A 193 4.22 -9.41 -7.11
CA GLY A 193 3.55 -8.49 -6.18
C GLY A 193 4.47 -7.83 -5.16
N GLY A 194 5.77 -8.15 -5.10
CA GLY A 194 6.74 -7.40 -4.28
C GLY A 194 6.67 -7.60 -2.76
N ASP A 195 5.87 -8.54 -2.29
CA ASP A 195 5.68 -8.83 -0.86
C ASP A 195 6.38 -10.13 -0.47
N PHE A 196 7.52 -9.96 0.16
CA PHE A 196 8.35 -11.03 0.72
C PHE A 196 8.95 -10.52 2.02
N TYR A 197 8.49 -11.07 3.15
CA TYR A 197 8.88 -10.62 4.49
C TYR A 197 9.61 -11.74 5.22
N VAL A 198 10.89 -11.53 5.49
CA VAL A 198 11.69 -12.47 6.30
C VAL A 198 11.31 -12.30 7.77
N ILE A 199 10.69 -13.32 8.36
CA ILE A 199 10.18 -13.22 9.74
C ILE A 199 11.21 -13.68 10.75
N GLN A 200 11.94 -14.74 10.41
CA GLN A 200 12.88 -15.34 11.32
C GLN A 200 14.10 -15.85 10.57
N CYS A 201 15.27 -15.61 11.15
CA CYS A 201 16.55 -16.17 10.72
C CYS A 201 17.15 -17.03 11.82
N TYR A 202 17.88 -18.05 11.40
CA TYR A 202 18.62 -19.00 12.22
C TYR A 202 20.05 -19.06 11.70
N GLU A 203 20.98 -18.46 12.44
CA GLU A 203 22.40 -18.39 12.07
C GLU A 203 23.07 -19.75 12.23
N CYS A 204 23.84 -20.13 11.22
CA CYS A 204 24.73 -21.27 11.24
C CYS A 204 25.91 -21.02 12.20
N ASP A 205 26.52 -22.09 12.69
CA ASP A 205 27.57 -21.98 13.70
C ASP A 205 28.75 -21.15 13.14
N PRO A 206 29.06 -19.98 13.73
CA PRO A 206 30.05 -19.08 13.20
C PRO A 206 31.48 -19.66 13.27
N THR A 207 31.70 -20.66 14.14
CA THR A 207 33.00 -21.32 14.34
C THR A 207 33.36 -22.31 13.24
N LEU A 208 32.39 -22.73 12.42
CA LEU A 208 32.61 -23.63 11.31
C LEU A 208 33.31 -22.94 10.13
N ASP A 209 34.03 -23.73 9.34
CA ASP A 209 34.60 -23.25 8.08
C ASP A 209 33.49 -23.03 7.02
N ALA A 210 33.84 -22.38 5.90
CA ALA A 210 32.85 -22.05 4.87
C ALA A 210 32.17 -23.29 4.26
N LYS A 211 32.90 -24.42 4.16
CA LYS A 211 32.36 -25.66 3.59
C LYS A 211 31.36 -26.32 4.55
N GLU A 212 31.65 -26.25 5.84
CA GLU A 212 30.86 -26.84 6.91
C GLU A 212 29.60 -26.00 7.15
N LYS A 213 29.70 -24.68 7.05
CA LYS A 213 28.55 -23.75 7.07
C LYS A 213 27.54 -24.06 5.97
N VAL A 214 28.00 -24.21 4.72
CA VAL A 214 27.11 -24.59 3.60
C VAL A 214 26.44 -25.94 3.85
N LYS A 215 27.17 -26.94 4.35
CA LYS A 215 26.58 -28.25 4.71
C LYS A 215 25.50 -28.09 5.79
N GLN A 216 25.77 -27.29 6.81
CA GLN A 216 24.86 -27.04 7.92
C GLN A 216 23.57 -26.36 7.44
N MET A 217 23.68 -25.31 6.63
CA MET A 217 22.53 -24.62 6.03
C MET A 217 21.63 -25.58 5.25
N VAL A 218 22.22 -26.35 4.33
CA VAL A 218 21.50 -27.29 3.46
C VAL A 218 20.87 -28.42 4.28
N LEU A 219 21.56 -28.90 5.32
CA LEU A 219 21.05 -29.95 6.20
C LEU A 219 19.84 -29.45 6.99
N MET A 220 19.96 -28.30 7.65
CA MET A 220 18.89 -27.72 8.46
C MET A 220 17.67 -27.38 7.59
N GLU A 221 17.87 -26.73 6.45
CA GLU A 221 16.80 -26.44 5.49
C GLU A 221 16.05 -27.73 5.11
N ARG A 222 16.79 -28.79 4.75
CA ARG A 222 16.22 -30.08 4.36
C ARG A 222 15.49 -30.77 5.51
N ILE A 223 16.00 -30.68 6.74
CA ILE A 223 15.35 -31.24 7.93
C ILE A 223 14.00 -30.58 8.15
N LEU A 224 13.94 -29.24 8.07
CA LEU A 224 12.69 -28.50 8.22
C LEU A 224 11.70 -28.84 7.12
N GLN A 225 12.11 -28.79 5.85
CA GLN A 225 11.24 -29.10 4.71
C GLN A 225 10.71 -30.54 4.73
N LYS A 226 11.48 -31.50 5.30
CA LYS A 226 11.07 -32.91 5.41
C LYS A 226 10.41 -33.27 6.73
N HIS A 227 10.34 -32.34 7.70
CA HIS A 227 9.72 -32.60 8.99
C HIS A 227 8.25 -33.01 8.80
N ARG A 228 7.80 -34.02 9.55
CA ARG A 228 6.44 -34.60 9.38
C ARG A 228 5.34 -33.55 9.40
N ASP A 229 5.44 -32.58 10.31
CA ASP A 229 4.45 -31.52 10.47
C ASP A 229 4.56 -30.36 9.48
N ILE A 230 5.71 -30.19 8.81
CA ILE A 230 5.93 -29.12 7.84
C ILE A 230 5.65 -29.63 6.43
N LYS A 231 6.11 -30.84 6.12
CA LYS A 231 5.93 -31.49 4.81
C LYS A 231 4.46 -31.63 4.42
N LYS A 232 3.56 -31.85 5.39
CA LYS A 232 2.11 -31.94 5.15
C LYS A 232 1.49 -30.62 4.69
N LEU A 233 2.17 -29.50 4.92
CA LEU A 233 1.74 -28.14 4.58
C LEU A 233 2.30 -27.67 3.23
N GLN A 234 3.03 -28.52 2.51
CA GLN A 234 3.70 -28.16 1.27
C GLN A 234 2.69 -27.70 0.22
N HIS A 235 2.92 -26.50 -0.32
CA HIS A 235 2.05 -25.93 -1.34
C HIS A 235 2.40 -26.52 -2.71
N THR A 236 1.41 -27.11 -3.38
CA THR A 236 1.58 -27.79 -4.68
C THR A 236 1.01 -27.01 -5.87
N GLY A 237 0.40 -25.84 -5.62
CA GLY A 237 -0.17 -24.96 -6.63
C GLY A 237 0.87 -24.04 -7.28
N ASP A 238 0.45 -23.38 -8.38
CA ASP A 238 1.26 -22.38 -9.06
C ASP A 238 1.34 -21.12 -8.20
N ILE A 239 2.52 -20.90 -7.61
CA ILE A 239 2.86 -19.62 -7.01
C ILE A 239 3.25 -18.70 -8.15
N VAL A 240 2.69 -17.49 -8.23
CA VAL A 240 2.92 -16.54 -9.32
C VAL A 240 4.43 -16.37 -9.59
N GLY A 241 4.92 -16.97 -10.68
CA GLY A 241 6.32 -16.91 -11.11
C GLY A 241 7.24 -18.05 -10.62
N ASP A 242 6.73 -19.05 -9.91
CA ASP A 242 7.50 -20.21 -9.43
C ASP A 242 6.72 -21.51 -9.57
N ALA A 243 6.90 -22.20 -10.71
CA ALA A 243 6.30 -23.50 -10.95
C ALA A 243 6.88 -24.53 -9.96
N ARG A 244 6.06 -24.95 -8.98
CA ARG A 244 6.34 -26.00 -7.99
C ARG A 244 7.60 -25.76 -7.13
N SER A 245 7.59 -24.72 -6.30
CA SER A 245 8.59 -24.57 -5.24
C SER A 245 8.42 -25.63 -4.16
N THR A 246 9.37 -26.56 -4.03
CA THR A 246 9.41 -27.54 -2.91
C THR A 246 9.65 -26.87 -1.55
N GLU A 247 9.98 -25.59 -1.56
CA GLU A 247 10.36 -24.78 -0.41
C GLU A 247 9.22 -23.90 0.09
N ALA A 248 8.02 -24.00 -0.50
CA ALA A 248 6.86 -23.20 -0.17
C ALA A 248 5.78 -24.03 0.55
N PHE A 249 5.19 -23.47 1.60
CA PHE A 249 4.22 -24.12 2.48
C PHE A 249 3.05 -23.18 2.73
N MET A 250 1.82 -23.68 2.67
CA MET A 250 0.63 -22.89 2.97
C MET A 250 0.20 -23.19 4.41
N VAL A 251 0.17 -22.16 5.25
CA VAL A 251 0.03 -22.29 6.70
C VAL A 251 -1.00 -21.32 7.26
N THR A 252 -1.72 -21.73 8.31
CA THR A 252 -2.41 -20.80 9.22
C THR A 252 -1.41 -20.15 10.18
N ASP A 253 -1.85 -19.15 10.96
CA ASP A 253 -0.97 -18.51 11.96
C ASP A 253 -0.50 -19.51 13.04
N ASP A 254 -1.39 -20.36 13.54
CA ASP A 254 -1.03 -21.44 14.47
C ASP A 254 0.00 -22.43 13.89
N GLU A 255 -0.14 -22.74 12.60
CA GLU A 255 0.79 -23.60 11.88
C GLU A 255 2.15 -22.93 11.69
N LEU A 256 2.17 -21.63 11.41
CA LEU A 256 3.40 -20.84 11.35
C LEU A 256 4.12 -20.86 12.70
N GLN A 257 3.42 -20.65 13.81
CA GLN A 257 4.03 -20.72 15.14
C GLN A 257 4.62 -22.10 15.43
N ARG A 258 3.94 -23.18 15.02
CA ARG A 258 4.49 -24.54 15.13
C ARG A 258 5.75 -24.71 14.28
N VAL A 259 5.77 -24.21 13.03
CA VAL A 259 6.95 -24.24 12.16
C VAL A 259 8.13 -23.51 12.82
N LEU A 260 7.90 -22.30 13.35
CA LEU A 260 8.94 -21.52 14.04
C LEU A 260 9.44 -22.21 15.30
N HIS A 261 8.55 -22.86 16.06
CA HIS A 261 8.91 -23.65 17.23
C HIS A 261 9.82 -24.84 16.85
N ILE A 262 9.45 -25.59 15.81
CA ILE A 262 10.25 -26.71 15.31
C ILE A 262 11.63 -26.21 14.85
N ALA A 263 11.67 -25.10 14.10
CA ALA A 263 12.91 -24.52 13.63
C ALA A 263 13.82 -24.04 14.77
N ARG A 264 13.25 -23.40 15.81
CA ARG A 264 13.99 -23.05 17.05
C ARG A 264 14.52 -24.30 17.76
N TYR A 265 13.72 -25.37 17.88
CA TYR A 265 14.14 -26.61 18.50
C TYR A 265 15.35 -27.24 17.80
N TYR A 266 15.31 -27.35 16.47
CA TYR A 266 16.42 -27.90 15.69
C TYR A 266 17.66 -27.01 15.75
N HIS A 267 17.48 -25.69 15.65
CA HIS A 267 18.57 -24.73 15.78
C HIS A 267 19.29 -24.90 17.13
N ARG A 268 18.53 -24.93 18.22
CA ARG A 268 19.07 -25.03 19.58
C ARG A 268 19.72 -26.38 19.85
N ASN A 269 19.08 -27.49 19.46
CA ASN A 269 19.53 -28.83 19.83
C ASN A 269 20.59 -29.44 18.89
N GLN A 270 20.62 -29.04 17.62
CA GLN A 270 21.65 -29.54 16.70
C GLN A 270 22.91 -28.67 16.69
N TYR A 271 22.83 -27.38 17.03
CA TYR A 271 23.91 -26.43 16.73
C TYR A 271 24.34 -25.51 17.90
N CYS A 272 23.58 -25.42 18.99
CA CYS A 272 23.95 -24.61 20.15
C CYS A 272 24.19 -25.47 21.40
N ARG A 273 25.37 -26.09 21.52
CA ARG A 273 25.86 -26.56 22.84
C ARG A 273 26.67 -25.52 23.63
N LYS A 274 27.04 -24.36 23.05
CA LYS A 274 27.87 -23.34 23.75
C LYS A 274 27.73 -21.87 23.27
N ILE A 275 26.55 -21.38 22.87
CA ILE A 275 26.42 -19.93 22.55
C ILE A 275 25.14 -19.38 23.19
N ASP A 276 25.31 -18.54 24.23
CA ASP A 276 24.28 -17.61 24.67
C ASP A 276 24.09 -16.56 23.57
N ASN A 277 22.95 -16.55 22.90
CA ASN A 277 22.68 -15.62 21.79
C ASN A 277 22.01 -14.33 22.31
N PRO A 278 22.71 -13.18 22.38
CA PRO A 278 22.13 -11.92 22.83
C PRO A 278 20.99 -11.40 21.92
N VAL A 279 20.87 -11.91 20.69
CA VAL A 279 19.78 -11.58 19.76
C VAL A 279 18.47 -12.27 20.16
N GLU A 280 18.50 -13.52 20.65
CA GLU A 280 17.28 -14.18 21.17
C GLU A 280 16.73 -13.48 22.41
N LYS A 281 17.63 -12.96 23.26
CA LYS A 281 17.24 -12.20 24.45
C LYS A 281 16.57 -10.88 24.06
N ARG A 282 17.13 -10.18 23.05
CA ARG A 282 16.53 -8.97 22.47
C ARG A 282 15.20 -9.23 21.78
N LEU A 283 15.07 -10.33 21.04
CA LEU A 283 13.82 -10.70 20.36
C LEU A 283 12.71 -11.02 21.34
N LYS A 284 13.01 -11.74 22.44
CA LYS A 284 12.04 -11.95 23.53
C LYS A 284 11.60 -10.65 24.20
N THR A 285 12.51 -9.69 24.37
CA THR A 285 12.18 -8.36 24.90
C THR A 285 11.33 -7.54 23.93
N ILE A 286 11.55 -7.69 22.62
CA ILE A 286 10.73 -7.03 21.59
C ILE A 286 9.35 -7.68 21.50
N GLU A 287 9.27 -9.02 21.52
CA GLU A 287 8.00 -9.77 21.55
C GLU A 287 7.16 -9.39 22.80
N SER A 288 7.78 -9.29 23.99
CA SER A 288 7.07 -8.87 25.20
C SER A 288 6.60 -7.41 25.18
N ASN A 289 7.31 -6.53 24.47
CA ASN A 289 6.92 -5.12 24.34
C ASN A 289 5.83 -4.89 23.29
N ILE A 290 5.62 -5.85 22.38
CA ILE A 290 4.58 -5.81 21.34
C ILE A 290 3.26 -6.39 21.88
N ASP A 291 3.30 -7.46 22.68
CA ASP A 291 2.11 -8.02 23.35
C ASP A 291 1.51 -7.07 24.41
N SER A 292 2.31 -6.17 25.00
CA SER A 292 1.81 -5.14 25.93
C SER A 292 1.13 -3.94 25.25
N SER A 293 1.00 -3.98 23.91
CA SER A 293 0.26 -2.98 23.13
C SER A 293 -0.98 -3.60 22.49
N GLU A 294 -1.85 -4.16 23.31
CA GLU A 294 -3.25 -4.38 22.91
C GLU A 294 -3.95 -3.02 22.80
N PRO A 295 -4.90 -2.86 21.85
CA PRO A 295 -5.66 -1.62 21.73
C PRO A 295 -6.56 -1.48 22.95
N GLU A 296 -6.29 -0.49 23.80
CA GLU A 296 -7.29 -0.01 24.75
C GLU A 296 -8.52 0.46 23.97
N ASP A 297 -9.69 -0.03 24.37
CA ASP A 297 -10.99 0.43 23.89
C ASP A 297 -11.04 1.96 23.98
N MET A 298 -11.24 2.62 22.84
CA MET A 298 -11.43 4.06 22.75
C MET A 298 -12.83 4.40 23.24
N ASP A 299 -13.00 4.45 24.57
CA ASP A 299 -14.16 5.06 25.20
C ASP A 299 -14.12 6.59 25.04
N GLU A 300 -15.27 7.15 24.67
CA GLU A 300 -15.55 8.58 24.66
C GLU A 300 -15.40 9.19 26.06
N ASP A 301 -14.80 10.38 26.10
CA ASP A 301 -14.72 11.30 27.23
C ASP A 301 -13.94 10.83 28.49
N THR A 302 -12.71 11.33 28.66
CA THR A 302 -12.37 12.21 29.81
C THR A 302 -10.93 12.73 29.77
N ASN A 303 -10.82 13.97 30.26
CA ASN A 303 -9.65 14.82 30.32
C ASN A 303 -8.79 14.49 31.55
N VAL A 304 -7.61 13.88 31.38
CA VAL A 304 -6.55 13.86 32.42
C VAL A 304 -5.18 14.08 31.78
N ALA A 305 -4.71 15.32 31.89
CA ALA A 305 -3.33 15.68 31.62
C ALA A 305 -2.40 15.24 32.76
N SER A 306 -1.16 14.91 32.39
CA SER A 306 0.05 14.93 33.21
C SER A 306 0.39 13.68 34.03
N SER A 307 0.82 12.59 33.37
CA SER A 307 1.90 11.72 33.92
C SER A 307 2.58 10.74 32.94
N SER A 308 2.39 10.85 31.61
CA SER A 308 2.89 9.86 30.63
C SER A 308 3.92 10.39 29.61
N LEU A 309 4.54 11.55 29.90
CA LEU A 309 5.34 12.33 28.95
C LEU A 309 6.77 11.82 28.62
N GLU A 310 7.19 10.62 29.03
CA GLU A 310 8.59 10.17 28.76
C GLU A 310 8.76 8.93 27.87
N ILE A 311 7.69 8.24 27.43
CA ILE A 311 7.85 7.05 26.57
C ILE A 311 7.15 7.18 25.21
N SER A 312 6.34 8.23 25.02
CA SER A 312 5.68 8.53 23.74
C SER A 312 6.33 9.70 23.00
N SER A 313 7.61 9.57 22.63
CA SER A 313 8.28 10.49 21.69
C SER A 313 8.71 9.82 20.38
N ARG A 314 8.39 8.53 20.21
CA ARG A 314 8.82 7.74 19.03
C ARG A 314 7.69 7.13 18.18
N ALA A 315 6.44 7.17 18.64
CA ALA A 315 5.33 6.45 17.99
C ALA A 315 4.22 7.33 17.37
N LEU A 316 4.23 8.66 17.59
CA LEU A 316 3.27 9.57 16.98
C LEU A 316 3.95 10.47 15.92
N LYS A 317 4.24 9.88 14.74
CA LYS A 317 4.42 10.62 13.47
C LYS A 317 3.85 9.83 12.30
N VAL A 318 2.54 9.60 12.32
CA VAL A 318 1.79 9.35 11.08
C VAL A 318 0.50 10.15 11.18
N GLN A 319 0.32 11.06 10.21
CA GLN A 319 -0.83 11.95 9.99
C GLN A 319 -0.95 13.20 10.88
N GLN A 320 0.14 13.94 10.96
CA GLN A 320 0.08 15.33 10.48
C GLN A 320 1.03 15.42 9.30
N TYR A 321 0.75 16.25 8.29
CA TYR A 321 1.77 16.64 7.33
C TYR A 321 2.86 17.39 8.11
N SER A 322 3.78 16.66 8.76
CA SER A 322 4.91 17.24 9.45
C SER A 322 5.95 17.62 8.42
N GLU A 323 6.56 18.78 8.62
CA GLU A 323 7.61 19.35 7.77
C GLU A 323 8.91 18.50 7.76
N GLU A 324 8.91 17.32 8.38
CA GLU A 324 10.09 16.51 8.71
C GLU A 324 10.38 15.39 7.71
N SER A 325 9.48 15.09 6.77
CA SER A 325 9.73 14.13 5.67
C SER A 325 10.54 14.71 4.51
N ARG A 326 10.99 15.96 4.62
CA ARG A 326 11.84 16.58 3.62
C ARG A 326 13.26 15.99 3.82
N GLY A 327 13.91 15.45 2.78
CA GLY A 327 15.29 14.90 2.89
C GLY A 327 16.35 15.91 3.38
N ARG A 328 17.64 15.57 3.37
CA ARG A 328 18.73 16.51 3.71
C ARG A 328 18.60 17.81 2.91
N ARG A 329 18.96 18.95 3.52
CA ARG A 329 18.97 20.25 2.82
C ARG A 329 20.10 20.26 1.80
N VAL A 330 19.87 20.93 0.68
CA VAL A 330 20.85 21.03 -0.41
C VAL A 330 21.32 22.46 -0.48
N GLN A 331 22.62 22.69 -0.35
CA GLN A 331 23.22 24.02 -0.49
C GLN A 331 23.83 24.18 -1.89
N GLN A 332 23.61 25.37 -2.45
CA GLN A 332 24.19 25.84 -3.70
C GLN A 332 25.29 26.86 -3.38
N TYR A 333 26.43 26.69 -4.04
CA TYR A 333 27.61 27.54 -3.91
C TYR A 333 28.03 28.07 -5.28
N SER A 334 28.88 29.10 -5.29
CA SER A 334 29.57 29.57 -6.50
C SER A 334 30.40 28.46 -7.17
N THR A 335 30.77 28.68 -8.44
CA THR A 335 31.58 27.73 -9.22
C THR A 335 32.87 27.30 -8.56
N ASP A 336 33.48 28.18 -7.75
CA ASP A 336 34.71 27.92 -7.00
C ASP A 336 34.47 27.15 -5.69
N GLY A 337 33.25 27.16 -5.17
CA GLY A 337 32.86 26.51 -3.91
C GLY A 337 33.08 27.38 -2.65
N HIS A 338 33.47 28.65 -2.81
CA HIS A 338 33.85 29.52 -1.69
C HIS A 338 32.77 30.49 -1.23
N THR A 339 31.73 30.73 -2.04
CA THR A 339 30.61 31.59 -1.65
C THR A 339 29.33 30.78 -1.61
N TRP A 340 28.63 30.85 -0.48
CA TRP A 340 27.30 30.28 -0.33
C TRP A 340 26.28 31.16 -1.06
N ILE A 341 25.39 30.54 -1.83
CA ILE A 341 24.37 31.24 -2.63
C ILE A 341 22.98 31.03 -2.02
N LYS A 342 22.58 29.77 -1.82
CA LYS A 342 21.21 29.43 -1.45
C LYS A 342 21.14 28.05 -0.79
N THR A 343 20.18 27.89 0.11
CA THR A 343 19.85 26.59 0.72
C THR A 343 18.43 26.17 0.38
N TYR A 344 18.28 24.98 -0.19
CA TYR A 344 17.02 24.35 -0.49
C TYR A 344 16.58 23.42 0.63
N ASN A 345 15.28 23.40 0.91
CA ASN A 345 14.74 22.59 2.00
C ASN A 345 14.90 21.08 1.76
N CYS A 346 14.93 20.65 0.49
CA CYS A 346 15.25 19.29 0.10
C CYS A 346 15.62 19.23 -1.38
N MET A 347 16.13 18.08 -1.82
CA MET A 347 16.46 17.84 -3.24
C MET A 347 15.27 18.08 -4.18
N SER A 348 14.05 17.75 -3.76
CA SER A 348 12.85 17.97 -4.57
C SER A 348 12.48 19.44 -4.70
N ASP A 349 12.84 20.28 -3.72
CA ASP A 349 12.64 21.73 -3.75
C ASP A 349 13.61 22.37 -4.75
N MET A 350 14.88 21.96 -4.69
CA MET A 350 15.92 22.35 -5.64
C MET A 350 15.57 21.97 -7.09
N LEU A 351 15.08 20.74 -7.33
CA LEU A 351 14.69 20.30 -8.67
C LEU A 351 13.47 21.03 -9.24
N ARG A 352 12.73 21.78 -8.43
CA ARG A 352 11.59 22.60 -8.86
C ARG A 352 11.98 24.05 -9.15
N ASP A 353 13.21 24.43 -8.88
CA ASP A 353 13.69 25.79 -9.12
C ASP A 353 13.93 26.00 -10.63
N GLU A 354 13.00 26.69 -11.28
CA GLU A 354 13.04 26.95 -12.72
C GLU A 354 14.27 27.79 -13.13
N SER A 355 14.87 28.54 -12.21
CA SER A 355 16.07 29.36 -12.49
C SER A 355 17.32 28.52 -12.82
N LEU A 356 17.35 27.25 -12.39
CA LEU A 356 18.48 26.35 -12.62
C LEU A 356 18.40 25.61 -13.97
N GLY A 357 17.30 25.72 -14.71
CA GLY A 357 17.07 25.01 -15.96
C GLY A 357 16.92 23.50 -15.79
N VAL A 358 17.46 22.71 -16.72
CA VAL A 358 17.33 21.23 -16.71
C VAL A 358 18.33 20.62 -15.72
N VAL A 359 17.87 20.36 -14.50
CA VAL A 359 18.67 19.76 -13.43
C VAL A 359 18.26 18.31 -13.18
N SER A 360 19.24 17.41 -13.00
CA SER A 360 18.98 16.01 -12.65
C SER A 360 19.45 15.68 -11.24
N ARG A 361 18.72 14.79 -10.55
CA ARG A 361 19.12 14.31 -9.22
C ARG A 361 20.49 13.63 -9.23
N PHE A 362 20.72 12.83 -10.27
CA PHE A 362 21.95 12.09 -10.44
C PHE A 362 23.15 13.04 -10.64
N GLY A 363 23.00 14.07 -11.47
CA GLY A 363 24.05 15.05 -11.74
C GLY A 363 24.51 15.78 -10.48
N VAL A 364 23.58 16.23 -9.64
CA VAL A 364 23.91 16.90 -8.38
C VAL A 364 24.59 15.95 -7.39
N ASN A 365 24.11 14.71 -7.24
CA ASN A 365 24.76 13.74 -6.35
C ASN A 365 26.20 13.42 -6.79
N SER A 366 26.44 13.25 -8.10
CA SER A 366 27.79 13.06 -8.64
C SER A 366 28.65 14.29 -8.37
N ALA A 367 28.12 15.50 -8.59
CA ALA A 367 28.85 16.73 -8.34
C ALA A 367 29.29 16.90 -6.87
N ILE A 368 28.45 16.50 -5.93
CA ILE A 368 28.77 16.49 -4.49
C ILE A 368 29.88 15.48 -4.18
N THR A 369 29.76 14.25 -4.70
CA THR A 369 30.74 13.17 -4.44
C THR A 369 32.09 13.45 -5.10
N ASP A 370 32.08 13.98 -6.32
CA ASP A 370 33.28 14.19 -7.13
C ASP A 370 33.90 15.58 -6.91
N HIS A 371 33.28 16.43 -6.08
CA HIS A 371 33.69 17.81 -5.80
C HIS A 371 33.85 18.69 -7.07
N VAL A 372 33.02 18.43 -8.09
CA VAL A 372 33.02 19.14 -9.38
C VAL A 372 31.87 20.13 -9.47
N ALA A 373 32.01 21.16 -10.30
CA ALA A 373 30.90 22.06 -10.61
C ALA A 373 29.88 21.39 -11.55
N TYR A 374 28.59 21.57 -11.27
CA TYR A 374 27.49 21.12 -12.11
C TYR A 374 26.51 22.26 -12.33
N ILE A 375 26.22 22.55 -13.61
CA ILE A 375 25.39 23.69 -14.04
C ILE A 375 25.92 25.01 -13.46
N GLY A 376 27.25 25.20 -13.51
CA GLY A 376 27.88 26.42 -13.02
C GLY A 376 27.84 26.61 -11.50
N HIS A 377 27.52 25.57 -10.72
CA HIS A 377 27.46 25.67 -9.26
C HIS A 377 28.12 24.48 -8.57
N ARG A 378 28.62 24.71 -7.35
CA ARG A 378 29.02 23.65 -6.42
C ARG A 378 27.85 23.33 -5.49
N TRP A 379 27.78 22.07 -5.05
CA TRP A 379 26.64 21.54 -4.32
C TRP A 379 27.12 20.84 -3.05
N ASN A 380 26.31 20.86 -2.00
CA ASN A 380 26.57 20.09 -0.78
C ASN A 380 25.28 19.70 -0.05
N TYR A 381 25.35 18.64 0.75
CA TYR A 381 24.29 18.30 1.71
C TYR A 381 24.62 18.84 3.09
N ILE A 382 23.62 19.40 3.75
CA ILE A 382 23.68 19.72 5.18
C ILE A 382 22.57 18.96 5.92
N ASP A 383 22.87 18.58 7.15
CA ASP A 383 21.88 18.01 8.04
C ASP A 383 20.88 19.09 8.49
N ARG A 384 19.65 18.67 8.77
CA ARG A 384 18.56 19.59 9.12
C ARG A 384 18.77 20.30 10.44
N GLU A 385 19.52 19.67 11.34
CA GLU A 385 19.89 20.20 12.65
C GLU A 385 20.91 21.34 12.53
N CYS A 386 21.61 21.43 11.41
CA CYS A 386 22.51 22.54 11.11
C CYS A 386 21.71 23.77 10.64
N ASP A 387 22.22 24.96 10.96
CA ASP A 387 21.67 26.22 10.48
C ASP A 387 21.61 26.23 8.93
N PRO A 388 20.45 26.54 8.31
CA PRO A 388 20.34 26.64 6.84
C PRO A 388 21.38 27.56 6.19
N GLU A 389 21.81 28.60 6.88
CA GLU A 389 22.77 29.60 6.39
C GLU A 389 24.22 29.29 6.83
N MET A 390 24.44 28.15 7.48
CA MET A 390 25.77 27.70 7.87
C MET A 390 26.64 27.51 6.62
N PHE A 391 27.67 28.34 6.50
CA PHE A 391 28.71 28.15 5.50
C PHE A 391 29.52 26.90 5.84
N VAL A 392 29.52 25.92 4.93
CA VAL A 392 30.36 24.73 5.03
C VAL A 392 31.49 24.88 4.03
N ASN A 393 32.75 24.79 4.49
CA ASN A 393 33.89 24.77 3.57
C ASN A 393 33.93 23.43 2.83
N ILE A 394 33.58 23.44 1.54
CA ILE A 394 33.48 22.25 0.68
C ILE A 394 34.73 22.00 -0.18
N GLY A 395 35.81 22.74 0.06
CA GLY A 395 37.08 22.62 -0.65
C GLY A 395 37.05 23.15 -2.09
N GLU A 396 38.23 23.23 -2.70
CA GLU A 396 38.41 23.70 -4.08
C GLU A 396 37.68 22.83 -5.11
N THR A 397 37.28 23.45 -6.21
CA THR A 397 36.57 22.76 -7.29
C THR A 397 37.52 21.92 -8.12
N GLN A 398 37.24 20.62 -8.17
CA GLN A 398 38.02 19.68 -8.96
C GLN A 398 37.68 19.81 -10.45
N PRO A 399 38.67 19.73 -11.37
CA PRO A 399 38.41 19.71 -12.79
C PRO A 399 37.65 18.43 -13.15
N LYS A 400 36.51 18.58 -13.85
CA LYS A 400 35.74 17.44 -14.33
C LYS A 400 36.55 16.73 -15.42
N VAL A 401 37.16 15.60 -15.08
CA VAL A 401 37.80 14.72 -16.07
C VAL A 401 36.68 14.08 -16.88
N GLU A 402 36.57 14.41 -18.16
CA GLU A 402 35.67 13.75 -19.09
C GLU A 402 36.13 12.30 -19.31
N VAL A 403 35.75 11.42 -18.39
CA VAL A 403 35.93 9.99 -18.57
C VAL A 403 34.73 9.48 -19.35
N SER A 404 34.95 9.15 -20.63
CA SER A 404 33.94 8.50 -21.46
C SER A 404 33.50 7.20 -20.78
N VAL A 405 32.23 7.15 -20.37
CA VAL A 405 31.62 5.97 -19.75
C VAL A 405 31.50 4.90 -20.83
N GLY A 406 32.47 4.00 -20.92
CA GLY A 406 32.31 2.74 -21.65
C GLY A 406 33.49 2.23 -22.47
N ALA A 407 34.51 3.05 -22.75
CA ALA A 407 35.63 2.61 -23.57
C ALA A 407 36.62 1.73 -22.77
N LEU A 408 36.99 0.58 -23.35
CA LEU A 408 37.93 -0.37 -22.77
C LEU A 408 39.12 -0.56 -23.70
N ALA A 409 40.33 -0.62 -23.14
CA ALA A 409 41.55 -0.93 -23.86
C ALA A 409 41.98 -2.37 -23.57
N ARG A 410 42.32 -3.12 -24.61
CA ARG A 410 43.10 -4.36 -24.52
C ARG A 410 44.57 -3.97 -24.63
N LEU A 411 45.36 -4.44 -23.67
CA LEU A 411 46.79 -4.22 -23.65
C LEU A 411 47.55 -5.28 -24.45
N ASP A 412 48.75 -4.92 -24.88
CA ASP A 412 49.71 -5.84 -25.45
C ASP A 412 50.20 -6.88 -24.42
N ALA A 413 51.07 -7.81 -24.84
CA ALA A 413 51.49 -8.92 -23.99
C ALA A 413 52.36 -8.47 -22.79
N HIS A 414 52.98 -7.30 -22.89
CA HIS A 414 53.84 -6.71 -21.87
C HIS A 414 53.12 -5.68 -21.00
N GLU A 415 51.84 -5.39 -21.29
CA GLU A 415 51.01 -4.38 -20.61
C GLU A 415 51.51 -2.93 -20.75
N GLU A 416 52.37 -2.67 -21.74
CA GLU A 416 53.00 -1.36 -21.95
C GLU A 416 52.27 -0.54 -23.01
N LYS A 417 51.53 -1.20 -23.92
CA LYS A 417 50.85 -0.52 -25.04
C LYS A 417 49.40 -0.95 -25.19
N ILE A 418 48.59 -0.08 -25.76
CA ILE A 418 47.23 -0.41 -26.16
C ILE A 418 47.30 -1.13 -27.51
N ASP A 419 46.80 -2.36 -27.54
CA ASP A 419 46.71 -3.19 -28.73
C ASP A 419 45.39 -2.91 -29.48
N LYS A 420 44.29 -2.73 -28.74
CA LYS A 420 42.98 -2.41 -29.33
C LYS A 420 42.05 -1.70 -28.34
N ALA A 421 41.26 -0.75 -28.84
CA ALA A 421 40.21 -0.08 -28.07
C ALA A 421 38.82 -0.58 -28.46
N TYR A 422 37.93 -0.67 -27.47
CA TYR A 422 36.56 -1.20 -27.58
C TYR A 422 35.56 -0.18 -27.06
N CYS A 423 34.42 -0.04 -27.74
CA CYS A 423 33.37 0.90 -27.32
C CYS A 423 32.54 0.38 -26.13
N SER A 424 32.49 -0.95 -25.94
CA SER A 424 31.77 -1.58 -24.86
C SER A 424 32.31 -2.98 -24.51
N ARG A 425 31.92 -3.48 -23.34
CA ARG A 425 32.15 -4.89 -22.92
C ARG A 425 31.52 -5.91 -23.87
N ARG A 426 30.50 -5.50 -24.62
CA ARG A 426 29.80 -6.37 -25.57
C ARG A 426 30.66 -6.66 -26.79
N ASP A 427 31.35 -5.65 -27.30
CA ASP A 427 32.25 -5.84 -28.45
C ASP A 427 33.42 -6.78 -28.10
N ILE A 428 33.90 -6.72 -26.85
CA ILE A 428 34.90 -7.67 -26.35
C ILE A 428 34.32 -9.08 -26.30
N ALA A 429 33.12 -9.25 -25.76
CA ALA A 429 32.48 -10.56 -25.66
C ALA A 429 32.20 -11.18 -27.05
N ASP A 430 31.74 -10.36 -27.99
CA ASP A 430 31.45 -10.77 -29.36
C ASP A 430 32.73 -11.20 -30.10
N GLU A 431 33.83 -10.42 -29.99
CA GLU A 431 35.14 -10.81 -30.55
C GLU A 431 35.68 -12.11 -29.92
N LEU A 432 35.46 -12.30 -28.62
CA LEU A 432 35.85 -13.52 -27.92
C LEU A 432 34.88 -14.69 -28.16
N GLY A 433 33.77 -14.50 -28.87
CA GLY A 433 32.74 -15.55 -29.06
C GLY A 433 32.13 -16.02 -27.74
N MET A 434 31.97 -15.11 -26.76
CA MET A 434 31.38 -15.41 -25.46
C MET A 434 29.87 -15.23 -25.51
N ALA A 435 29.11 -16.25 -25.09
CA ALA A 435 27.64 -16.23 -25.11
C ALA A 435 27.01 -15.19 -24.17
N SER A 436 27.75 -14.63 -23.20
CA SER A 436 27.26 -13.52 -22.37
C SER A 436 28.34 -12.48 -22.13
N THR A 437 27.95 -11.22 -22.24
CA THR A 437 28.73 -10.03 -21.84
C THR A 437 28.77 -9.84 -20.30
N GLY A 438 28.33 -10.85 -19.56
CA GLY A 438 27.84 -10.75 -18.19
C GLY A 438 28.91 -10.57 -17.11
N GLY A 439 28.52 -10.87 -15.87
CA GLY A 439 29.28 -10.57 -14.65
C GLY A 439 30.71 -11.14 -14.61
N ARG A 440 31.01 -12.21 -15.35
CA ARG A 440 32.32 -12.86 -15.32
C ARG A 440 33.40 -12.09 -16.11
N LEU A 441 33.06 -11.59 -17.31
CA LEU A 441 33.96 -10.70 -18.06
C LEU A 441 34.17 -9.41 -17.27
N TYR A 442 33.11 -8.84 -16.72
CA TYR A 442 33.19 -7.65 -15.89
C TYR A 442 34.00 -7.86 -14.60
N ALA A 443 33.81 -8.98 -13.89
CA ALA A 443 34.54 -9.29 -12.68
C ALA A 443 36.04 -9.46 -12.96
N ASN A 444 36.41 -10.12 -14.06
CA ASN A 444 37.81 -10.28 -14.44
C ASN A 444 38.45 -8.94 -14.82
N ILE A 445 37.77 -8.11 -15.61
CA ILE A 445 38.24 -6.75 -15.95
C ILE A 445 38.40 -5.91 -14.68
N LYS A 446 37.42 -5.93 -13.77
CA LYS A 446 37.45 -5.17 -12.52
C LYS A 446 38.57 -5.64 -11.58
N ALA A 447 38.81 -6.96 -11.54
CA ALA A 447 39.87 -7.57 -10.74
C ALA A 447 41.26 -7.50 -11.42
N GLY A 448 41.35 -6.97 -12.65
CA GLY A 448 42.60 -6.91 -13.41
C GLY A 448 43.14 -8.28 -13.86
N LEU A 449 42.28 -9.30 -13.90
CA LEU A 449 42.63 -10.66 -14.30
C LEU A 449 42.70 -10.79 -15.82
N LEU A 450 43.58 -11.67 -16.30
CA LEU A 450 43.72 -11.98 -17.71
C LEU A 450 42.46 -12.68 -18.26
N VAL A 451 41.97 -12.21 -19.40
CA VAL A 451 40.88 -12.83 -20.16
C VAL A 451 41.46 -13.35 -21.46
N ARG A 452 41.51 -14.68 -21.61
CA ARG A 452 42.22 -15.36 -22.72
C ARG A 452 43.67 -14.88 -22.90
N GLY A 453 44.40 -14.71 -21.80
CA GLY A 453 45.82 -14.34 -21.82
C GLY A 453 46.11 -12.86 -22.14
N ARG A 454 45.08 -12.01 -22.23
CA ARG A 454 45.22 -10.56 -22.42
C ARG A 454 44.57 -9.77 -21.30
N LYS A 455 45.13 -8.60 -20.98
CA LYS A 455 44.59 -7.70 -19.96
C LYS A 455 43.70 -6.65 -20.61
N TYR A 456 42.59 -6.34 -19.94
CA TYR A 456 41.62 -5.35 -20.38
C TYR A 456 41.41 -4.36 -19.25
N ILE A 457 41.58 -3.07 -19.54
CA ILE A 457 41.42 -1.99 -18.57
C ILE A 457 40.50 -0.89 -19.12
N PRO A 458 39.80 -0.14 -18.27
CA PRO A 458 39.16 1.12 -18.68
C PRO A 458 40.16 2.03 -19.38
N LEU A 459 39.77 2.62 -20.50
CA LEU A 459 40.64 3.55 -21.24
C LEU A 459 41.09 4.72 -20.36
N SER A 460 40.26 5.13 -19.40
CA SER A 460 40.59 6.15 -18.38
C SER A 460 41.71 5.77 -17.41
N LYS A 461 42.08 4.49 -17.34
CA LYS A 461 43.22 4.03 -16.54
C LYS A 461 44.50 3.89 -17.37
N CYS A 462 44.46 4.12 -18.68
CA CYS A 462 45.67 4.14 -19.52
C CYS A 462 46.40 5.47 -19.32
N THR A 463 47.73 5.46 -19.40
CA THR A 463 48.51 6.70 -19.36
C THR A 463 48.29 7.49 -20.65
N LYS A 464 48.50 8.81 -20.60
CA LYS A 464 48.37 9.68 -21.77
C LYS A 464 49.32 9.25 -22.89
N GLU A 465 50.53 8.83 -22.55
CA GLU A 465 51.53 8.30 -23.49
C GLU A 465 51.04 7.07 -24.25
N MET A 466 50.41 6.11 -23.56
CA MET A 466 49.83 4.91 -24.19
C MET A 466 48.70 5.25 -25.17
N ILE A 467 47.89 6.25 -24.84
CA ILE A 467 46.77 6.71 -25.69
C ILE A 467 47.31 7.43 -26.92
N ASP A 468 48.25 8.35 -26.74
CA ASP A 468 48.86 9.12 -27.82
C ASP A 468 49.62 8.21 -28.80
N GLU A 469 50.36 7.22 -28.30
CA GLU A 469 51.05 6.23 -29.14
C GLU A 469 50.05 5.39 -29.96
N PHE A 470 48.96 4.93 -29.33
CA PHE A 470 47.91 4.18 -30.00
C PHE A 470 47.25 4.98 -31.14
N VAL A 471 46.89 6.24 -30.88
CA VAL A 471 46.28 7.12 -31.90
C VAL A 471 47.27 7.42 -33.03
N ASN A 472 48.53 7.71 -32.70
CA ASN A 472 49.58 7.98 -33.70
C ASN A 472 49.90 6.76 -34.57
N SER A 473 49.72 5.55 -34.05
CA SER A 473 49.86 4.30 -34.81
C SER A 473 48.68 3.99 -35.74
N GLY A 474 47.64 4.85 -35.76
CA GLY A 474 46.44 4.67 -36.56
C GLY A 474 45.27 4.01 -35.81
N GLY A 475 45.36 3.87 -34.49
CA GLY A 475 44.29 3.33 -33.66
C GLY A 475 43.16 4.34 -33.43
N GLU A 476 41.92 3.94 -33.72
CA GLU A 476 40.74 4.78 -33.47
C GLU A 476 40.22 4.61 -32.04
N ILE A 477 40.05 5.72 -31.31
CA ILE A 477 39.36 5.72 -30.01
C ILE A 477 37.85 5.68 -30.28
N PRO A 478 37.13 4.63 -29.87
CA PRO A 478 35.71 4.53 -30.18
C PRO A 478 34.92 5.62 -29.45
N HIS A 479 34.16 6.42 -30.19
CA HIS A 479 33.16 7.29 -29.59
C HIS A 479 32.12 6.41 -28.87
N THR A 480 31.77 6.78 -27.65
CA THR A 480 30.76 6.07 -26.85
C THR A 480 29.49 5.96 -27.68
N ARG A 481 29.02 4.75 -27.98
CA ARG A 481 27.69 4.56 -28.55
C ARG A 481 26.72 5.30 -27.64
N GLN A 482 26.06 6.34 -28.15
CA GLN A 482 24.91 6.92 -27.47
C GLN A 482 23.99 5.76 -27.08
N ASN A 483 23.63 5.75 -25.81
CA ASN A 483 22.94 4.66 -25.17
C ASN A 483 21.63 4.40 -25.95
N ARG A 484 21.56 3.31 -26.74
CA ARG A 484 20.32 2.89 -27.44
C ARG A 484 19.14 2.64 -26.48
N MET A 485 19.35 2.76 -25.17
CA MET A 485 18.38 2.47 -24.11
C MET A 485 17.73 3.72 -23.50
N THR A 486 17.91 4.91 -24.09
CA THR A 486 17.23 6.15 -23.68
C THR A 486 16.59 6.90 -24.85
N ASP A 487 16.07 6.18 -25.84
CA ASP A 487 15.44 6.81 -27.02
C ASP A 487 13.97 6.40 -27.21
N HIS A 488 13.30 5.95 -26.14
CA HIS A 488 11.83 5.95 -26.18
C HIS A 488 11.38 7.38 -25.93
N ARG A 489 11.15 8.13 -27.00
CA ARG A 489 10.51 9.44 -26.89
C ARG A 489 9.07 9.23 -26.48
N PHE A 490 8.58 10.08 -25.60
CA PHE A 490 7.22 9.99 -25.08
C PHE A 490 6.37 11.03 -25.76
N ILE A 491 5.32 10.58 -26.42
CA ILE A 491 4.37 11.48 -27.07
C ILE A 491 3.12 11.61 -26.22
N LYS A 492 2.68 12.87 -26.10
CA LYS A 492 1.42 13.29 -25.52
C LYS A 492 0.44 13.48 -26.67
N ILE A 493 -0.68 12.80 -26.64
CA ILE A 493 -1.67 12.75 -27.72
C ILE A 493 -2.98 13.34 -27.22
N ASP A 494 -3.61 14.19 -28.02
CA ASP A 494 -4.95 14.68 -27.75
C ASP A 494 -5.97 13.55 -27.98
N PRO A 495 -6.77 13.17 -26.97
CA PRO A 495 -7.72 12.07 -27.11
C PRO A 495 -8.88 12.38 -28.06
N ALA A 496 -9.20 13.66 -28.34
CA ALA A 496 -10.29 14.05 -29.21
C ALA A 496 -9.86 14.09 -30.69
N THR A 497 -8.65 14.56 -30.98
CA THR A 497 -8.16 14.70 -32.37
C THR A 497 -7.20 13.59 -32.80
N GLY A 498 -6.54 12.93 -31.85
CA GLY A 498 -5.50 11.94 -32.11
C GLY A 498 -4.13 12.53 -32.47
N ASP A 499 -3.99 13.86 -32.42
CA ASP A 499 -2.75 14.55 -32.79
C ASP A 499 -1.71 14.50 -31.67
N VAL A 500 -0.44 14.49 -32.06
CA VAL A 500 0.68 14.61 -31.12
C VAL A 500 0.79 16.07 -30.66
N VAL A 501 0.43 16.30 -29.41
CA VAL A 501 0.47 17.61 -28.74
C VAL A 501 1.90 17.97 -28.32
N ALA A 502 2.69 17.00 -27.86
CA ALA A 502 4.07 17.23 -27.43
C ALA A 502 4.89 15.94 -27.42
N THR A 503 6.21 16.07 -27.59
CA THR A 503 7.18 14.97 -27.50
C THR A 503 8.21 15.27 -26.40
N TYR A 504 8.51 14.28 -25.58
CA TYR A 504 9.46 14.36 -24.46
C TYR A 504 10.58 13.34 -24.64
N ASN A 505 11.76 13.68 -24.15
CA ASN A 505 12.95 12.83 -24.34
C ASN A 505 13.10 11.76 -23.26
N SER A 506 12.35 11.87 -22.14
CA SER A 506 12.39 10.87 -21.08
C SER A 506 11.10 10.81 -20.28
N LEU A 507 10.85 9.66 -19.64
CA LEU A 507 9.73 9.52 -18.71
C LEU A 507 9.89 10.41 -17.47
N SER A 508 11.13 10.74 -17.08
CA SER A 508 11.40 11.61 -15.94
C SER A 508 10.89 13.04 -16.19
N GLU A 509 11.03 13.50 -17.43
CA GLU A 509 10.53 14.80 -17.86
C GLU A 509 8.99 14.87 -17.76
N VAL A 510 8.29 13.82 -18.23
CA VAL A 510 6.83 13.73 -18.16
C VAL A 510 6.33 13.64 -16.72
N THR A 511 6.90 12.73 -15.92
CA THR A 511 6.49 12.50 -14.52
C THR A 511 6.73 13.74 -13.65
N THR A 512 7.81 14.49 -13.90
CA THR A 512 8.11 15.74 -13.20
C THR A 512 7.14 16.86 -13.62
N LYS A 513 6.94 17.05 -14.93
CA LYS A 513 6.10 18.12 -15.47
C LYS A 513 4.61 17.94 -15.16
N TYR A 514 4.10 16.72 -15.26
CA TYR A 514 2.67 16.43 -15.09
C TYR A 514 2.30 15.82 -13.72
N ARG A 515 3.30 15.64 -12.84
CA ARG A 515 3.13 15.05 -11.50
C ARG A 515 2.39 13.71 -11.55
N ILE A 516 2.80 12.86 -12.49
CA ILE A 516 2.29 11.49 -12.65
C ILE A 516 3.37 10.55 -12.13
N SER A 517 3.00 9.54 -11.36
CA SER A 517 3.97 8.54 -10.92
C SER A 517 4.42 7.66 -12.09
N TYR A 518 5.64 7.12 -12.03
CA TYR A 518 6.15 6.20 -13.06
C TYR A 518 5.18 5.04 -13.29
N SER A 519 4.70 4.40 -12.22
CA SER A 519 3.80 3.25 -12.31
C SER A 519 2.43 3.61 -12.89
N THR A 520 1.88 4.77 -12.56
CA THR A 520 0.61 5.27 -13.11
C THR A 520 0.73 5.54 -14.61
N LEU A 521 1.80 6.22 -15.04
CA LEU A 521 2.01 6.54 -16.44
C LEU A 521 2.22 5.28 -17.29
N TYR A 522 2.95 4.28 -16.77
CA TYR A 522 3.11 2.99 -17.44
C TYR A 522 1.79 2.23 -17.60
N LYS A 523 0.96 2.17 -16.55
CA LYS A 523 -0.37 1.55 -16.62
C LYS A 523 -1.28 2.25 -17.63
N ALA A 524 -1.16 3.57 -17.73
CA ALA A 524 -1.93 4.35 -18.69
C ALA A 524 -1.51 4.10 -20.14
N ILE A 525 -0.20 4.01 -20.40
CA ILE A 525 0.31 3.69 -21.73
C ILE A 525 -0.07 2.26 -22.14
N ASP A 526 0.10 1.29 -21.24
CA ASP A 526 -0.18 -0.13 -21.51
C ASP A 526 -1.68 -0.40 -21.64
N GLY A 527 -2.50 0.25 -20.81
CA GLY A 527 -3.95 0.16 -20.84
C GLY A 527 -4.64 1.07 -21.86
N GLY A 528 -3.90 1.93 -22.56
CA GLY A 528 -4.46 2.95 -23.47
C GLY A 528 -5.40 3.94 -22.77
N LEU A 529 -5.19 4.17 -21.47
CA LEU A 529 -6.03 5.03 -20.63
C LEU A 529 -5.55 6.48 -20.68
N GLN A 530 -6.48 7.42 -20.52
CA GLN A 530 -6.15 8.83 -20.43
C GLN A 530 -5.60 9.15 -19.05
N GLU A 531 -4.46 9.83 -19.00
CA GLU A 531 -3.91 10.40 -17.77
C GLU A 531 -3.74 11.89 -17.92
N ARG A 532 -4.27 12.63 -16.93
CA ARG A 532 -4.36 14.09 -16.97
C ARG A 532 -5.00 14.61 -18.27
N GLY A 533 -6.04 13.92 -18.75
CA GLY A 533 -6.82 14.30 -19.94
C GLY A 533 -6.11 14.07 -21.27
N HIS A 534 -5.01 13.32 -21.30
CA HIS A 534 -4.26 13.05 -22.52
C HIS A 534 -3.90 11.58 -22.63
N LEU A 535 -3.73 11.11 -23.87
CA LEU A 535 -3.18 9.77 -24.14
C LEU A 535 -1.66 9.85 -24.21
N TRP A 536 -1.00 8.80 -23.75
CA TRP A 536 0.46 8.73 -23.69
C TRP A 536 0.93 7.49 -24.44
N LYS A 537 1.96 7.64 -25.27
CA LYS A 537 2.57 6.51 -25.98
C LYS A 537 4.09 6.63 -26.04
N PHE A 538 4.74 5.47 -26.14
CA PHE A 538 6.12 5.38 -26.59
C PHE A 538 6.15 5.64 -28.11
N GLN A 539 7.11 6.43 -28.55
CA GLN A 539 7.41 6.67 -29.96
C GLN A 539 8.50 5.72 -30.45
#